data_AF-A0A2H3E494-F1
#
_entry.id   AF-A0A2H3E494-F1
#
_cell.length_a   1.000
_cell.length_b   1.000
_cell.length_c   1.000
_cell.angle_alpha   90.00
_cell.angle_beta   90.00
_cell.angle_gamma   90.00
#
_symmetry.space_group_name_H-M   'P 1'
#
loop_
_entity.id
_entity.type
_entity.pdbx_description
1 polymer ?
#
loop_
_entity_poly.entity_id
_entity_poly.type
_entity_poly.pdbx_seq_one_letter_code
_entity_poly.pdbx_strand_id
1 'polypeptide(L)'
;MVSTQEQIRSAIDVFESAAQGTKPADLFEMQSWMMGGAHVSLGYGLLSLYEQAEDIQPQDIQDFVGYSLQWVAAMEEHHDHEERFYLPMFPSKFASTSGTAIHGEHESFAANLQSMHDYLVSCLPSGAAYGYGSVAGEHEQQSFDGKKLKEIVDGMIENWCKHMTNELTYLSPLNLRESGLTEDELKKIGAETAAHMKSQPKATFGVYVVIHTPSSLSFPPMPGFVKNYIIPYILYIPYRRLWRFAPKL
;
A
#
# COMPACT_ATOMS: atom_id res chain seq x y z
N MET A 1 -19.78 -15.88 -8.20
CA MET A 1 -18.86 -15.13 -7.33
C MET A 1 -18.37 -13.94 -8.12
N VAL A 2 -18.18 -12.80 -7.46
CA VAL A 2 -17.55 -11.60 -8.06
C VAL A 2 -16.08 -11.94 -8.32
N SER A 3 -15.54 -11.54 -9.48
CA SER A 3 -14.14 -11.82 -9.81
C SER A 3 -13.18 -11.06 -8.89
N THR A 4 -11.96 -11.56 -8.70
CA THR A 4 -10.91 -10.87 -7.94
C THR A 4 -10.68 -9.44 -8.43
N GLN A 5 -10.68 -9.24 -9.75
CA GLN A 5 -10.53 -7.92 -10.35
C GLN A 5 -11.67 -6.97 -9.97
N GLU A 6 -12.92 -7.45 -9.99
CA GLU A 6 -14.09 -6.67 -9.57
C GLU A 6 -14.06 -6.37 -8.06
N GLN A 7 -13.59 -7.31 -7.23
CA GLN A 7 -13.42 -7.07 -5.79
C GLN A 7 -12.39 -5.96 -5.52
N ILE A 8 -11.23 -5.99 -6.19
CA ILE A 8 -10.20 -4.94 -6.07
C ILE A 8 -10.78 -3.59 -6.49
N ARG A 9 -11.46 -3.53 -7.65
CA ARG A 9 -12.06 -2.29 -8.16
C ARG A 9 -13.12 -1.73 -7.21
N SER A 10 -14.00 -2.58 -6.70
CA SER A 10 -15.01 -2.18 -5.72
C SER A 10 -14.38 -1.63 -4.44
N ALA A 11 -13.25 -2.18 -3.99
CA ALA A 11 -12.54 -1.67 -2.82
C ALA A 11 -11.88 -0.31 -3.12
N ILE A 12 -11.25 -0.16 -4.29
CA ILE A 12 -10.68 1.11 -4.76
C ILE A 12 -11.73 2.22 -4.77
N ASP A 13 -12.95 1.97 -5.25
CA ASP A 13 -14.02 2.97 -5.25
C ASP A 13 -14.32 3.51 -3.83
N VAL A 14 -14.25 2.65 -2.81
CA VAL A 14 -14.41 3.04 -1.39
C VAL A 14 -13.22 3.90 -0.94
N PHE A 15 -12.00 3.51 -1.33
CA PHE A 15 -10.79 4.24 -0.95
C PHE A 15 -10.73 5.63 -1.57
N GLU A 16 -11.08 5.75 -2.85
CA GLU A 16 -11.14 7.03 -3.56
C GLU A 16 -12.19 7.95 -2.95
N SER A 17 -13.35 7.41 -2.57
CA SER A 17 -14.40 8.15 -1.86
C SER A 17 -13.86 8.75 -0.55
N ALA A 18 -13.09 7.96 0.23
CA ALA A 18 -12.47 8.45 1.47
C ALA A 18 -11.36 9.48 1.22
N ALA A 19 -10.62 9.36 0.11
CA ALA A 19 -9.51 10.26 -0.26
C ALA A 19 -9.94 11.48 -1.08
N GLN A 20 -11.24 11.65 -1.36
CA GLN A 20 -11.73 12.67 -2.28
C GLN A 20 -11.48 14.10 -1.76
N GLY A 21 -11.26 15.03 -2.69
CA GLY A 21 -11.16 16.45 -2.39
C GLY A 21 -9.76 16.90 -1.99
N THR A 22 -9.70 18.04 -1.31
CA THR A 22 -8.45 18.62 -0.80
C THR A 22 -8.16 18.10 0.61
N LYS A 23 -6.88 18.11 1.01
CA LYS A 23 -6.47 17.76 2.37
C LYS A 23 -7.38 18.44 3.42
N PRO A 24 -8.08 17.66 4.27
CA PRO A 24 -8.99 18.21 5.28
C PRO A 24 -8.28 19.13 6.29
N ALA A 25 -8.97 20.15 6.77
CA ALA A 25 -8.51 20.97 7.89
C ALA A 25 -8.81 20.31 9.24
N ASP A 26 -9.92 19.56 9.31
CA ASP A 26 -10.31 18.78 10.48
C ASP A 26 -9.37 17.56 10.62
N LEU A 27 -8.71 17.46 11.78
CA LEU A 27 -7.68 16.45 12.02
C LEU A 27 -8.24 15.03 12.14
N PHE A 28 -9.51 14.88 12.47
CA PHE A 28 -10.18 13.59 12.53
C PHE A 28 -10.55 13.13 11.11
N GLU A 29 -11.03 14.05 10.26
CA GLU A 29 -11.25 13.77 8.83
C GLU A 29 -9.93 13.45 8.12
N MET A 30 -8.84 14.11 8.50
CA MET A 30 -7.53 13.87 7.94
C MET A 30 -7.05 12.43 8.10
N GLN A 31 -7.44 11.71 9.17
CA GLN A 31 -7.02 10.32 9.38
C GLN A 31 -7.59 9.39 8.31
N SER A 32 -8.93 9.38 8.17
CA SER A 32 -9.61 8.58 7.15
C SER A 32 -9.19 9.00 5.73
N TRP A 33 -8.98 10.30 5.49
CA TRP A 33 -8.51 10.80 4.20
C TRP A 33 -7.10 10.33 3.83
N MET A 34 -6.15 10.38 4.78
CA MET A 34 -4.79 9.88 4.58
C MET A 34 -4.79 8.36 4.35
N MET A 35 -5.61 7.63 5.11
CA MET A 35 -5.73 6.19 4.99
C MET A 35 -6.30 5.78 3.64
N GLY A 36 -7.39 6.43 3.22
CA GLY A 36 -7.98 6.24 1.90
C GLY A 36 -6.95 6.47 0.79
N GLY A 37 -6.15 7.52 0.89
CA GLY A 37 -5.08 7.81 -0.08
C GLY A 37 -4.01 6.72 -0.15
N ALA A 38 -3.56 6.20 1.00
CA ALA A 38 -2.64 5.07 1.05
C ALA A 38 -3.26 3.83 0.40
N HIS A 39 -4.51 3.52 0.72
CA HIS A 39 -5.26 2.37 0.21
C HIS A 39 -5.50 2.46 -1.30
N VAL A 40 -5.75 3.66 -1.84
CA VAL A 40 -5.81 3.89 -3.29
C VAL A 40 -4.51 3.45 -3.96
N SER A 41 -3.35 3.88 -3.43
CA SER A 41 -2.05 3.53 -4.01
C SER A 41 -1.73 2.03 -3.95
N LEU A 42 -2.14 1.36 -2.86
CA LEU A 42 -1.99 -0.09 -2.70
C LEU A 42 -2.95 -0.85 -3.62
N GLY A 43 -4.21 -0.42 -3.70
CA GLY A 43 -5.22 -1.05 -4.53
C GLY A 43 -4.89 -0.97 -6.02
N TYR A 44 -4.47 0.20 -6.51
CA TYR A 44 -4.07 0.33 -7.90
C TYR A 44 -2.79 -0.45 -8.23
N GLY A 45 -1.84 -0.55 -7.30
CA GLY A 45 -0.68 -1.43 -7.46
C GLY A 45 -1.07 -2.90 -7.59
N LEU A 46 -1.96 -3.38 -6.71
CA LEU A 46 -2.47 -4.76 -6.70
C LEU A 46 -3.28 -5.08 -7.96
N LEU A 47 -4.14 -4.15 -8.39
CA LEU A 47 -4.90 -4.29 -9.62
C LEU A 47 -3.97 -4.43 -10.82
N SER A 48 -2.98 -3.55 -10.91
CA SER A 48 -2.05 -3.51 -12.03
C SER A 48 -1.20 -4.78 -12.12
N LEU A 49 -0.70 -5.31 -11.00
CA LEU A 49 0.06 -6.57 -11.01
C LEU A 49 -0.86 -7.77 -11.35
N TYR A 50 -2.08 -7.81 -10.81
CA TYR A 50 -3.02 -8.91 -11.07
C TYR A 50 -3.45 -8.98 -12.54
N GLU A 51 -3.69 -7.82 -13.17
CA GLU A 51 -4.10 -7.73 -14.58
C GLU A 51 -2.99 -8.13 -15.55
N GLN A 52 -1.72 -7.94 -15.18
CA GLN A 52 -0.58 -8.16 -16.08
C GLN A 52 0.11 -9.52 -15.89
N ALA A 53 -0.11 -10.20 -14.75
CA ALA A 53 0.71 -11.33 -14.30
C ALA A 53 0.90 -12.46 -15.34
N GLU A 54 -0.13 -12.80 -16.12
CA GLU A 54 -0.08 -13.91 -17.08
C GLU A 54 0.52 -13.53 -18.45
N ASP A 55 0.57 -12.25 -18.78
CA ASP A 55 0.90 -11.76 -20.13
C ASP A 55 2.31 -11.13 -20.23
N ILE A 56 3.13 -11.30 -19.19
CA ILE A 56 4.48 -10.75 -19.13
C ILE A 56 5.41 -11.46 -20.13
N GLN A 57 6.09 -10.67 -20.95
CA GLN A 57 7.07 -11.20 -21.90
C GLN A 57 8.30 -11.76 -21.15
N PRO A 58 8.94 -12.84 -21.65
CA PRO A 58 10.06 -13.48 -20.96
C PRO A 58 11.19 -12.54 -20.55
N GLN A 59 11.55 -11.57 -21.39
CA GLN A 59 12.60 -10.58 -21.12
C GLN A 59 12.24 -9.56 -20.02
N ASP A 60 10.95 -9.46 -19.68
CA ASP A 60 10.39 -8.46 -18.78
C ASP A 60 10.06 -9.04 -17.39
N ILE A 61 10.10 -10.38 -17.24
CA ILE A 61 9.75 -11.11 -16.01
C ILE A 61 10.48 -10.56 -14.78
N GLN A 62 11.80 -10.37 -14.86
CA GLN A 62 12.58 -9.93 -13.70
C GLN A 62 12.19 -8.50 -13.26
N ASP A 63 11.91 -7.63 -14.21
CA ASP A 63 11.44 -6.28 -13.91
C ASP A 63 10.02 -6.31 -13.33
N PHE A 64 9.16 -7.22 -13.81
CA PHE A 64 7.80 -7.38 -13.29
C PHE A 64 7.77 -7.98 -11.87
N VAL A 65 8.61 -8.98 -11.59
CA VAL A 65 8.80 -9.53 -10.24
C VAL A 65 9.30 -8.44 -9.30
N GLY A 66 10.30 -7.65 -9.73
CA GLY A 66 10.80 -6.52 -8.97
C GLY A 66 9.73 -5.45 -8.70
N TYR A 67 8.85 -5.17 -9.68
CA TYR A 67 7.69 -4.29 -9.50
C TYR A 67 6.67 -4.85 -8.50
N SER A 68 6.31 -6.13 -8.62
CA SER A 68 5.40 -6.80 -7.68
C SER A 68 5.95 -6.79 -6.25
N LEU A 69 7.27 -6.90 -6.07
CA LEU A 69 7.93 -6.77 -4.77
C LEU A 69 7.95 -5.32 -4.23
N GLN A 70 7.74 -4.30 -5.06
CA GLN A 70 7.49 -2.94 -4.56
C GLN A 70 6.10 -2.84 -3.93
N TRP A 71 5.11 -3.55 -4.46
CA TRP A 71 3.79 -3.65 -3.84
C TRP A 71 3.85 -4.37 -2.50
N VAL A 72 4.53 -5.52 -2.44
CA VAL A 72 4.72 -6.28 -1.18
C VAL A 72 5.41 -5.40 -0.14
N ALA A 73 6.52 -4.75 -0.49
CA ALA A 73 7.24 -3.86 0.43
C ALA A 73 6.37 -2.67 0.89
N ALA A 74 5.55 -2.10 0.01
CA ALA A 74 4.61 -1.04 0.39
C ALA A 74 3.54 -1.52 1.37
N MET A 75 3.04 -2.74 1.18
CA MET A 75 2.01 -3.33 2.03
C MET A 75 2.56 -3.71 3.41
N GLU A 76 3.74 -4.33 3.45
CA GLU A 76 4.43 -4.67 4.69
C GLU A 76 4.79 -3.41 5.49
N GLU A 77 5.36 -2.39 4.83
CA GLU A 77 5.70 -1.13 5.51
C GLU A 77 4.47 -0.40 6.05
N HIS A 78 3.36 -0.45 5.31
CA HIS A 78 2.09 0.15 5.73
C HIS A 78 1.57 -0.46 7.04
N HIS A 79 1.42 -1.79 7.10
CA HIS A 79 0.97 -2.42 8.34
C HIS A 79 2.03 -2.36 9.45
N ASP A 80 3.33 -2.46 9.14
CA ASP A 80 4.40 -2.33 10.15
C ASP A 80 4.37 -0.94 10.80
N HIS A 81 4.15 0.11 10.00
CA HIS A 81 3.94 1.46 10.52
C HIS A 81 2.72 1.52 11.44
N GLU A 82 1.63 0.87 11.05
CA GLU A 82 0.39 0.89 11.82
C GLU A 82 0.54 0.22 13.17
N GLU A 83 1.04 -1.00 13.17
CA GLU A 83 1.20 -1.83 14.35
C GLU A 83 2.23 -1.26 15.33
N ARG A 84 3.31 -0.66 14.83
CA ARG A 84 4.41 -0.19 15.69
C ARG A 84 4.25 1.25 16.15
N PHE A 85 3.57 2.08 15.38
CA PHE A 85 3.53 3.53 15.63
C PHE A 85 2.12 4.10 15.59
N TYR A 86 1.33 3.83 14.55
CA TYR A 86 0.03 4.50 14.37
C TYR A 86 -0.98 4.07 15.43
N LEU A 87 -1.38 2.79 15.46
CA LEU A 87 -2.41 2.25 16.35
C LEU A 87 -2.03 2.36 17.83
N PRO A 88 -0.76 2.13 18.26
CA PRO A 88 -0.37 2.30 19.67
C PRO A 88 -0.50 3.72 20.21
N MET A 89 -0.58 4.74 19.35
CA MET A 89 -0.78 6.13 19.77
C MET A 89 -2.24 6.47 20.08
N PHE A 90 -3.18 5.57 19.80
CA PHE A 90 -4.60 5.77 20.04
C PHE A 90 -4.96 5.43 21.49
N PRO A 91 -5.97 6.09 22.08
CA PRO A 91 -6.38 5.85 23.46
C PRO A 91 -6.88 4.42 23.66
N SER A 92 -6.84 3.95 24.91
CA SER A 92 -7.20 2.57 25.28
C SER A 92 -8.57 2.13 24.78
N LYS A 93 -9.55 3.05 24.71
CA LYS A 93 -10.89 2.77 24.19
C LYS A 93 -10.84 2.32 22.73
N PHE A 94 -10.14 3.06 21.86
CA PHE A 94 -9.97 2.68 20.45
C PHE A 94 -9.17 1.37 20.34
N ALA A 95 -8.05 1.30 21.07
CA ALA A 95 -7.17 0.13 21.03
C ALA A 95 -7.93 -1.16 21.38
N SER A 96 -8.79 -1.13 22.40
CA SER A 96 -9.57 -2.31 22.84
C SER A 96 -10.69 -2.72 21.90
N THR A 97 -11.11 -1.86 20.96
CA THR A 97 -12.18 -2.15 20.00
C THR A 97 -11.65 -2.21 18.58
N SER A 98 -11.56 -1.05 17.91
CA SER A 98 -11.12 -0.91 16.53
C SER A 98 -9.68 -1.36 16.33
N GLY A 99 -8.78 -1.07 17.26
CA GLY A 99 -7.38 -1.54 17.20
C GLY A 99 -7.29 -3.06 17.16
N THR A 100 -7.97 -3.76 18.08
CA THR A 100 -8.05 -5.23 18.09
C THR A 100 -8.65 -5.79 16.78
N ALA A 101 -9.67 -5.12 16.24
CA ALA A 101 -10.30 -5.55 14.98
C ALA A 101 -9.34 -5.40 13.79
N ILE A 102 -8.66 -4.26 13.67
CA ILE A 102 -7.65 -3.99 12.64
C ILE A 102 -6.53 -5.03 12.71
N HIS A 103 -5.99 -5.28 13.90
CA HIS A 103 -4.94 -6.28 14.09
C HIS A 103 -5.36 -7.70 13.65
N GLY A 104 -6.56 -8.15 14.05
CA GLY A 104 -7.08 -9.45 13.63
C GLY A 104 -7.35 -9.51 12.12
N GLU A 105 -7.66 -8.38 11.49
CA GLU A 105 -7.82 -8.28 10.04
C GLU A 105 -6.46 -8.31 9.30
N HIS A 106 -5.40 -7.69 9.83
CA HIS A 106 -4.04 -7.87 9.33
C HIS A 106 -3.62 -9.35 9.35
N GLU A 107 -3.81 -10.02 10.48
CA GLU A 107 -3.47 -11.44 10.65
C GLU A 107 -4.23 -12.33 9.65
N SER A 108 -5.46 -11.95 9.27
CA SER A 108 -6.34 -12.75 8.42
C SER A 108 -5.82 -12.99 7.00
N PHE A 109 -4.89 -12.18 6.51
CA PHE A 109 -4.23 -12.37 5.21
C PHE A 109 -2.70 -12.33 5.26
N ALA A 110 -2.10 -12.17 6.45
CA ALA A 110 -0.65 -12.12 6.62
C ALA A 110 0.07 -13.35 6.02
N ALA A 111 -0.49 -14.55 6.20
CA ALA A 111 0.09 -15.78 5.64
C ALA A 111 0.10 -15.79 4.10
N ASN A 112 -0.92 -15.22 3.47
CA ASN A 112 -0.98 -15.09 2.02
C ASN A 112 -0.02 -14.01 1.51
N LEU A 113 0.07 -12.87 2.21
CA LEU A 113 1.05 -11.82 1.90
C LEU A 113 2.49 -12.37 1.97
N GLN A 114 2.80 -13.13 3.03
CA GLN A 114 4.09 -13.82 3.15
C GLN A 114 4.31 -14.82 2.02
N SER A 115 3.27 -15.58 1.63
CA SER A 115 3.37 -16.53 0.51
C SER A 115 3.65 -15.81 -0.82
N MET A 116 3.05 -14.64 -1.05
CA MET A 116 3.33 -13.80 -2.21
C MET A 116 4.78 -13.29 -2.18
N HIS A 117 5.23 -12.80 -1.03
CA HIS A 117 6.60 -12.34 -0.82
C HIS A 117 7.61 -13.46 -1.12
N ASP A 118 7.48 -14.61 -0.46
CA ASP A 118 8.38 -15.75 -0.60
C ASP A 118 8.44 -16.24 -2.05
N TYR A 119 7.28 -16.34 -2.70
CA TYR A 119 7.21 -16.77 -4.08
C TYR A 119 7.94 -15.79 -5.02
N LEU A 120 7.67 -14.49 -4.90
CA LEU A 120 8.30 -13.48 -5.75
C LEU A 120 9.82 -13.40 -5.51
N VAL A 121 10.26 -13.48 -4.25
CA VAL A 121 11.69 -13.53 -3.91
C VAL A 121 12.35 -14.76 -4.52
N SER A 122 11.69 -15.93 -4.47
CA SER A 122 12.22 -17.16 -5.09
C SER A 122 12.39 -17.06 -6.61
N CYS A 123 11.73 -16.10 -7.27
CA CYS A 123 11.86 -15.85 -8.70
C CYS A 123 13.03 -14.92 -9.06
N LEU A 124 13.65 -14.28 -8.07
CA LEU A 124 14.81 -13.40 -8.27
C LEU A 124 16.12 -14.20 -8.23
N PRO A 125 17.19 -13.72 -8.89
CA PRO A 125 18.53 -14.23 -8.64
C PRO A 125 18.94 -14.02 -7.18
N SER A 126 19.73 -14.94 -6.61
CA SER A 126 20.37 -14.73 -5.31
C SER A 126 21.20 -13.43 -5.32
N GLY A 127 21.11 -12.64 -4.25
CA GLY A 127 21.77 -11.34 -4.15
C GLY A 127 21.09 -10.19 -4.90
N ALA A 128 19.97 -10.42 -5.60
CA ALA A 128 19.23 -9.35 -6.26
C ALA A 128 18.58 -8.41 -5.21
N ALA A 129 18.72 -7.11 -5.42
CA ALA A 129 18.03 -6.10 -4.61
C ALA A 129 16.56 -5.99 -5.01
N TYR A 130 15.67 -5.85 -4.05
CA TYR A 130 14.23 -5.65 -4.24
C TYR A 130 13.62 -4.76 -3.16
N GLY A 131 12.36 -4.35 -3.36
CA GLY A 131 11.61 -3.57 -2.39
C GLY A 131 12.37 -2.31 -1.93
N TYR A 132 12.30 -2.02 -0.64
CA TYR A 132 12.94 -0.86 0.00
C TYR A 132 14.39 -1.11 0.41
N GLY A 133 15.14 -1.84 -0.43
CA GLY A 133 16.56 -2.12 -0.23
C GLY A 133 16.86 -3.52 0.32
N SER A 134 15.86 -4.38 0.38
CA SER A 134 16.02 -5.81 0.70
C SER A 134 16.84 -6.52 -0.37
N VAL A 135 17.44 -7.66 0.01
CA VAL A 135 18.29 -8.46 -0.87
C VAL A 135 17.84 -9.91 -0.80
N ALA A 136 17.66 -10.55 -1.95
CA ALA A 136 17.29 -11.96 -2.02
C ALA A 136 18.43 -12.81 -1.44
N GLY A 137 18.11 -13.68 -0.48
CA GLY A 137 19.07 -14.62 0.10
C GLY A 137 19.50 -15.70 -0.89
N GLU A 138 20.41 -16.58 -0.45
CA GLU A 138 20.82 -17.75 -1.22
C GLU A 138 19.65 -18.75 -1.37
N HIS A 139 19.30 -19.07 -2.61
CA HIS A 139 18.26 -20.05 -2.94
C HIS A 139 18.38 -20.57 -4.37
N GLU A 140 17.70 -21.69 -4.66
CA GLU A 140 17.49 -22.15 -6.03
C GLU A 140 16.42 -21.28 -6.69
N GLN A 141 16.80 -20.54 -7.74
CA GLN A 141 15.90 -19.63 -8.44
C GLN A 141 14.78 -20.40 -9.14
N GLN A 142 13.54 -20.07 -8.81
CA GLN A 142 12.33 -20.57 -9.47
C GLN A 142 11.99 -19.76 -10.72
N SER A 143 11.29 -20.39 -11.66
CA SER A 143 10.69 -19.67 -12.78
C SER A 143 9.40 -18.97 -12.34
N PHE A 144 9.20 -17.75 -12.84
CA PHE A 144 7.96 -17.03 -12.63
C PHE A 144 6.81 -17.67 -13.42
N ASP A 145 5.64 -17.71 -12.79
CA ASP A 145 4.37 -18.25 -13.25
C ASP A 145 3.27 -17.28 -12.82
N GLY A 146 2.74 -16.54 -13.80
CA GLY A 146 1.70 -15.54 -13.59
C GLY A 146 0.42 -16.13 -12.99
N LYS A 147 0.09 -17.37 -13.32
CA LYS A 147 -1.09 -18.04 -12.78
C LYS A 147 -0.91 -18.32 -11.29
N LYS A 148 0.27 -18.78 -10.88
CA LYS A 148 0.60 -18.99 -9.47
C LYS A 148 0.51 -17.68 -8.67
N LEU A 149 1.01 -16.57 -9.23
CA LEU A 149 0.85 -15.27 -8.58
C LEU A 149 -0.63 -14.90 -8.39
N LYS A 150 -1.46 -15.10 -9.41
CA LYS A 150 -2.91 -14.84 -9.32
C LYS A 150 -3.61 -15.74 -8.31
N GLU A 151 -3.27 -17.03 -8.26
CA GLU A 151 -3.82 -17.96 -7.27
C GLU A 151 -3.51 -17.51 -5.83
N ILE A 152 -2.31 -16.95 -5.58
CA ILE A 152 -1.96 -16.36 -4.27
C ILE A 152 -2.83 -15.12 -3.97
N VAL A 153 -3.00 -14.23 -4.97
CA VAL A 153 -3.84 -13.03 -4.83
C VAL A 153 -5.30 -13.40 -4.59
N ASP A 154 -5.84 -14.37 -5.33
CA ASP A 154 -7.20 -14.88 -5.18
C ASP A 154 -7.43 -15.43 -3.76
N GLY A 155 -6.40 -16.06 -3.16
CA GLY A 155 -6.46 -16.56 -1.79
C GLY A 155 -6.46 -15.49 -0.70
N MET A 156 -6.03 -14.25 -0.99
CA MET A 156 -6.01 -13.15 -0.02
C MET A 156 -7.11 -12.11 -0.22
N ILE A 157 -7.68 -12.03 -1.43
CA ILE A 157 -8.39 -10.82 -1.85
C ILE A 157 -9.62 -10.48 -1.00
N GLU A 158 -10.37 -11.49 -0.55
CA GLU A 158 -11.57 -11.26 0.26
C GLU A 158 -11.20 -10.58 1.59
N ASN A 159 -10.20 -11.13 2.29
CA ASN A 159 -9.73 -10.60 3.56
C ASN A 159 -9.02 -9.25 3.39
N TRP A 160 -8.22 -9.08 2.33
CA TRP A 160 -7.59 -7.81 2.00
C TRP A 160 -8.64 -6.73 1.75
N CYS A 161 -9.62 -6.96 0.86
CA CYS A 161 -10.68 -5.98 0.59
C CYS A 161 -11.48 -5.64 1.85
N LYS A 162 -11.81 -6.64 2.67
CA LYS A 162 -12.52 -6.44 3.92
C LYS A 162 -11.73 -5.56 4.88
N HIS A 163 -10.47 -5.88 5.13
CA HIS A 163 -9.59 -5.12 6.01
C HIS A 163 -9.48 -3.65 5.55
N MET A 164 -9.05 -3.45 4.31
CA MET A 164 -8.76 -2.13 3.76
C MET A 164 -10.01 -1.23 3.73
N THR A 165 -11.22 -1.80 3.66
CA THR A 165 -12.48 -1.03 3.70
C THR A 165 -13.00 -0.82 5.12
N ASN A 166 -12.90 -1.83 5.99
CA ASN A 166 -13.32 -1.73 7.39
C ASN A 166 -12.48 -0.72 8.16
N GLU A 167 -11.18 -0.64 7.89
CA GLU A 167 -10.31 0.31 8.55
C GLU A 167 -10.74 1.77 8.33
N LEU A 168 -11.20 2.12 7.13
CA LEU A 168 -11.74 3.46 6.86
C LEU A 168 -12.98 3.77 7.70
N THR A 169 -13.78 2.74 8.02
CA THR A 169 -14.93 2.86 8.93
C THR A 169 -14.45 3.02 10.37
N TYR A 170 -13.49 2.24 10.81
CA TYR A 170 -12.90 2.34 12.16
C TYR A 170 -12.25 3.70 12.40
N LEU A 171 -11.54 4.22 11.40
CA LEU A 171 -10.92 5.54 11.41
C LEU A 171 -11.87 6.66 10.98
N SER A 172 -13.17 6.40 10.90
CA SER A 172 -14.14 7.44 10.55
C SER A 172 -14.10 8.57 11.59
N PRO A 173 -14.37 9.83 11.17
CA PRO A 173 -14.30 10.97 12.07
C PRO A 173 -15.19 10.83 13.32
N LEU A 174 -16.33 10.14 13.17
CA LEU A 174 -17.24 9.83 14.26
C LEU A 174 -16.59 8.91 15.29
N ASN A 175 -16.09 7.75 14.85
CA ASN A 175 -15.46 6.75 15.73
C ASN A 175 -14.23 7.31 16.45
N LEU A 176 -13.43 8.12 15.75
CA LEU A 176 -12.26 8.77 16.34
C LEU A 176 -12.66 9.77 17.43
N ARG A 177 -13.70 10.58 17.22
CA ARG A 177 -14.22 11.47 18.28
C ARG A 177 -14.75 10.69 19.47
N GLU A 178 -15.51 9.61 19.21
CA GLU A 178 -16.06 8.76 20.26
C GLU A 178 -14.99 7.99 21.04
N SER A 179 -13.81 7.78 20.46
CA SER A 179 -12.67 7.16 21.15
C SER A 179 -12.09 8.01 22.28
N GLY A 180 -12.35 9.33 22.27
CA GLY A 180 -11.77 10.29 23.19
C GLY A 180 -10.43 10.89 22.73
N LEU A 181 -10.01 10.63 21.48
CA LEU A 181 -8.85 11.30 20.88
C LEU A 181 -9.00 12.82 20.91
N THR A 182 -7.93 13.49 21.32
CA THR A 182 -7.82 14.94 21.30
C THR A 182 -7.14 15.43 20.02
N GLU A 183 -7.33 16.70 19.68
CA GLU A 183 -6.63 17.31 18.55
C GLU A 183 -5.11 17.29 18.72
N ASP A 184 -4.59 17.43 19.94
CA ASP A 184 -3.15 17.43 20.17
C ASP A 184 -2.53 16.04 20.00
N GLU A 185 -3.25 14.98 20.37
CA GLU A 185 -2.86 13.60 20.05
C GLU A 185 -2.87 13.37 18.54
N LEU A 186 -3.90 13.85 17.83
CA LEU A 186 -3.97 13.75 16.37
C LEU A 186 -2.87 14.54 15.65
N LYS A 187 -2.49 15.73 16.17
CA LYS A 187 -1.31 16.46 15.66
C LYS A 187 -0.04 15.65 15.85
N LYS A 188 0.12 14.99 16.99
CA LYS A 188 1.26 14.14 17.27
C LYS A 188 1.31 12.95 16.31
N ILE A 189 0.19 12.23 16.15
CA ILE A 189 0.04 11.13 15.19
C ILE A 189 0.43 11.61 13.79
N GLY A 190 -0.16 12.72 13.32
CA GLY A 190 0.14 13.28 12.01
C GLY A 190 1.60 13.70 11.83
N ALA A 191 2.25 14.19 12.88
CA ALA A 191 3.67 14.54 12.84
C ALA A 191 4.58 13.31 12.75
N GLU A 192 4.29 12.25 13.52
CA GLU A 192 5.01 10.98 13.47
C GLU A 192 4.83 10.29 12.11
N THR A 193 3.60 10.18 11.61
CA THR A 193 3.33 9.63 10.27
C THR A 193 4.05 10.44 9.18
N ALA A 194 4.04 11.76 9.25
CA ALA A 194 4.75 12.60 8.28
C ALA A 194 6.28 12.46 8.37
N ALA A 195 6.83 12.25 9.57
CA ALA A 195 8.26 11.99 9.76
C ALA A 195 8.64 10.62 9.18
N HIS A 196 7.84 9.60 9.45
CA HIS A 196 8.02 8.26 8.93
C HIS A 196 7.95 8.22 7.39
N MET A 197 6.92 8.82 6.78
CA MET A 197 6.83 8.92 5.30
C MET A 197 8.05 9.62 4.68
N LYS A 198 8.68 10.56 5.39
CA LYS A 198 9.89 11.26 4.92
C LYS A 198 11.16 10.44 5.07
N SER A 199 11.21 9.49 6.01
CA SER A 199 12.34 8.57 6.16
C SER A 199 12.34 7.46 5.12
N GLN A 200 11.19 7.18 4.50
CA GLN A 200 11.08 6.16 3.47
C GLN A 200 11.92 6.47 2.21
N PRO A 201 12.38 5.45 1.47
CA PRO A 201 13.20 5.68 0.29
C PRO A 201 12.42 6.40 -0.81
N LYS A 202 12.86 7.61 -1.16
CA LYS A 202 12.14 8.50 -2.07
C LYS A 202 12.00 7.96 -3.50
N ALA A 203 13.00 7.20 -3.96
CA ALA A 203 13.04 6.67 -5.33
C ALA A 203 12.21 5.38 -5.51
N THR A 204 11.80 4.74 -4.42
CA THR A 204 10.88 3.60 -4.42
C THR A 204 9.55 3.97 -3.80
N PHE A 205 9.43 4.02 -2.46
CA PHE A 205 8.20 4.40 -1.74
C PHE A 205 7.59 5.70 -2.28
N GLY A 206 8.40 6.76 -2.37
CA GLY A 206 7.91 8.07 -2.80
C GLY A 206 7.38 8.09 -4.24
N VAL A 207 8.06 7.38 -5.15
CA VAL A 207 7.60 7.23 -6.55
C VAL A 207 6.36 6.35 -6.60
N TYR A 208 6.37 5.22 -5.89
CA TYR A 208 5.27 4.26 -5.81
C TYR A 208 3.97 4.96 -5.42
N VAL A 209 3.95 5.69 -4.31
CA VAL A 209 2.74 6.37 -3.84
C VAL A 209 2.19 7.33 -4.90
N VAL A 210 3.06 8.08 -5.59
CA VAL A 210 2.62 9.07 -6.59
C VAL A 210 2.10 8.43 -7.87
N ILE A 211 2.79 7.42 -8.43
CA ILE A 211 2.39 6.85 -9.73
C ILE A 211 1.18 5.90 -9.62
N HIS A 212 0.83 5.45 -8.41
CA HIS A 212 -0.35 4.63 -8.14
C HIS A 212 -1.52 5.44 -7.56
N THR A 213 -1.39 6.75 -7.44
CA THR A 213 -2.48 7.63 -6.99
C THR A 213 -2.96 8.48 -8.16
N PRO A 214 -4.27 8.46 -8.50
CA PRO A 214 -4.82 9.30 -9.56
C PRO A 214 -4.53 10.79 -9.37
N SER A 215 -4.32 11.48 -10.49
CA SER A 215 -4.05 12.92 -10.48
C SER A 215 -5.23 13.77 -9.97
N SER A 216 -6.44 13.21 -9.99
CA SER A 216 -7.67 13.81 -9.44
C SER A 216 -7.65 13.92 -7.91
N LEU A 217 -6.83 13.12 -7.22
CA LEU A 217 -6.71 13.14 -5.77
C LEU A 217 -5.61 14.11 -5.33
N SER A 218 -5.89 14.88 -4.27
CA SER A 218 -4.88 15.75 -3.64
C SER A 218 -3.85 14.98 -2.82
N PHE A 219 -4.06 13.67 -2.62
CA PHE A 219 -3.09 12.75 -2.03
C PHE A 219 -1.96 12.42 -3.04
N PRO A 220 -0.74 12.09 -2.56
CA PRO A 220 -0.22 12.41 -1.24
C PRO A 220 -0.07 13.93 -1.05
N PRO A 221 -0.17 14.46 0.20
CA PRO A 221 -0.09 15.89 0.46
C PRO A 221 1.37 16.39 0.40
N MET A 222 1.89 16.51 -0.83
CA MET A 222 3.25 16.96 -1.12
C MET A 222 3.25 18.22 -2.00
N PRO A 223 4.33 19.02 -1.98
CA PRO A 223 4.44 20.19 -2.85
C PRO A 223 4.29 19.81 -4.33
N GLY A 224 3.51 20.58 -5.09
CA GLY A 224 3.23 20.27 -6.50
C GLY A 224 4.48 20.13 -7.36
N PHE A 225 5.55 20.87 -7.06
CA PHE A 225 6.81 20.72 -7.81
C PHE A 225 7.50 19.36 -7.56
N VAL A 226 7.33 18.78 -6.38
CA VAL A 226 7.85 17.45 -6.05
C VAL A 226 7.05 16.39 -6.82
N LYS A 227 5.71 16.45 -6.75
CA LYS A 227 4.79 15.52 -7.42
C LYS A 227 4.95 15.57 -8.94
N ASN A 228 5.03 16.77 -9.52
CA ASN A 228 4.94 16.96 -10.97
C ASN A 228 6.29 17.04 -11.69
N TYR A 229 7.40 17.29 -10.97
CA TYR A 229 8.72 17.40 -11.62
C TYR A 229 9.77 16.46 -11.03
N ILE A 230 9.99 16.50 -9.71
CA ILE A 230 11.09 15.72 -9.10
C ILE A 230 10.82 14.22 -9.20
N ILE A 231 9.61 13.78 -8.85
CA ILE A 231 9.27 12.36 -8.91
C ILE A 231 9.34 11.82 -10.35
N PRO A 232 8.57 12.35 -11.32
CA PRO A 232 8.50 11.76 -12.66
C PRO A 232 9.82 11.89 -13.46
N TYR A 233 10.61 12.94 -13.24
CA TYR A 233 11.79 13.20 -14.07
C TYR A 233 13.14 12.97 -13.37
N ILE A 234 13.16 12.67 -12.07
CA ILE A 234 14.41 12.41 -11.34
C ILE A 234 14.33 11.08 -10.62
N LEU A 235 13.39 10.94 -9.69
CA LEU A 235 13.31 9.77 -8.80
C LEU A 235 12.76 8.51 -9.49
N TYR A 236 11.96 8.68 -10.54
CA TYR A 236 11.46 7.57 -11.36
C TYR A 236 12.56 6.87 -12.17
N ILE A 237 13.56 7.62 -12.64
CA ILE A 237 14.55 7.15 -13.64
C ILE A 237 15.34 5.90 -13.22
N PRO A 238 15.85 5.80 -11.97
CA PRO A 238 16.64 4.64 -11.55
C PRO A 238 15.87 3.32 -11.61
N TYR A 239 14.56 3.37 -11.38
CA TYR A 239 13.67 2.20 -11.32
C TYR A 239 12.64 2.17 -12.45
N ARG A 240 12.85 2.95 -13.53
CA ARG A 240 11.93 3.06 -14.68
C ARG A 240 11.53 1.73 -15.31
N ARG A 241 12.42 0.72 -15.20
CA ARG A 241 12.18 -0.64 -15.69
C ARG A 241 11.07 -1.35 -14.92
N LEU A 242 10.95 -1.06 -13.62
CA LEU A 242 9.88 -1.55 -12.76
C LEU A 242 8.62 -0.70 -12.98
N TRP A 243 8.77 0.62 -12.99
CA TRP A 243 7.62 1.53 -13.03
C TRP A 243 6.83 1.55 -14.34
N ARG A 244 7.30 0.88 -15.39
CA ARG A 244 6.50 0.71 -16.63
C ARG A 244 5.28 -0.19 -16.43
N PHE A 245 5.25 -0.98 -15.36
CA PHE A 245 4.11 -1.84 -14.99
C PHE A 245 3.12 -1.13 -14.05
N ALA A 246 3.39 0.12 -13.66
CA ALA A 246 2.44 0.91 -12.90
C ALA A 246 1.19 1.23 -13.74
N PRO A 247 0.02 1.40 -13.12
CA PRO A 247 -1.21 1.70 -13.83
C PRO A 247 -1.14 3.09 -14.47
N LYS A 248 -1.92 3.28 -15.54
CA LYS A 248 -2.07 4.58 -16.22
C LYS A 248 -3.29 5.29 -15.65
N LEU A 249 -3.06 6.21 -14.70
CA LEU A 249 -4.07 6.93 -13.93
C LEU A 249 -4.14 8.42 -14.27
#